data_AF-A0A9D6ID18-F1
#
_entry.id   AF-A0A9D6ID18-F1
#
_cell.length_a   1.000
_cell.length_b   1.000
_cell.length_c   1.000
_cell.angle_alpha   90.00
_cell.angle_beta   90.00
_cell.angle_gamma   90.00
#
_symmetry.space_group_name_H-M   'P 1'
#
loop_
_entity.id
_entity.type
_entity.pdbx_description
1 polymer ?
#
loop_
_entity_poly.entity_id
_entity_poly.type
_entity_poly.pdbx_seq_one_letter_code
_entity_poly.pdbx_strand_id
1 'polypeptide(L)'
;MNEETKTEAKPKFHINLLYLGVREGKDVPRVHEWAEIEAIPNDGSPIPKDVKTRIYGAAKKKYNNVAAGASPGSIYKFEADPDSDRGSIYSHSASYQGQWKNKDDVARWQSESRAIDYAIDMKAKEKKDNRRRVDMESLQPICEAYFKLVGAQKTILLAEVIRFISTWNPSKATNHGHDD
;
A
#
# COMPACT_ATOMS: atom_id res chain seq x y z
N MET A 1 10.53 -35.05 -40.16
CA MET A 1 11.29 -35.06 -38.90
C MET A 1 11.10 -33.68 -38.28
N ASN A 2 10.27 -33.57 -37.25
CA ASN A 2 10.14 -32.33 -36.49
C ASN A 2 11.17 -32.36 -35.38
N GLU A 3 12.16 -31.48 -35.47
CA GLU A 3 13.12 -31.25 -34.40
C GLU A 3 12.39 -30.54 -33.25
N GLU A 4 12.05 -31.32 -32.22
CA GLU A 4 11.67 -30.79 -30.92
C GLU A 4 12.89 -30.05 -30.35
N THR A 5 12.84 -28.73 -30.43
CA THR A 5 13.78 -27.83 -29.76
C THR A 5 13.59 -27.99 -28.26
N LYS A 6 14.35 -28.92 -27.66
CA LYS A 6 14.57 -29.01 -26.21
C LYS A 6 15.11 -27.65 -25.76
N THR A 7 14.23 -26.82 -25.22
CA THR A 7 14.60 -25.58 -24.58
C THR A 7 15.35 -25.96 -23.31
N GLU A 8 16.68 -25.90 -23.34
CA GLU A 8 17.50 -26.08 -22.15
C GLU A 8 17.06 -25.04 -21.11
N ALA A 9 16.46 -25.54 -20.02
CA ALA A 9 16.00 -24.69 -18.94
C ALA A 9 17.22 -24.03 -18.29
N LYS A 10 17.35 -22.71 -18.44
CA LYS A 10 18.38 -21.92 -17.74
C LYS A 10 18.32 -22.25 -16.24
N PRO A 11 19.47 -22.37 -15.55
CA PRO A 11 19.51 -22.66 -14.13
C PRO A 11 18.75 -21.58 -13.36
N LYS A 12 17.71 -21.99 -12.63
CA LYS A 12 16.89 -21.10 -11.81
C LYS A 12 17.68 -20.69 -10.56
N PHE A 13 18.10 -19.43 -10.52
CA PHE A 13 18.71 -18.84 -9.32
C PHE A 13 17.61 -18.57 -8.28
N HIS A 14 17.84 -18.97 -7.04
CA HIS A 14 16.86 -18.81 -5.97
C HIS A 14 17.47 -18.08 -4.79
N ILE A 15 16.70 -17.20 -4.18
CA ILE A 15 17.09 -16.44 -3.01
C ILE A 15 16.11 -16.62 -1.85
N ASN A 16 16.65 -16.71 -0.64
CA ASN A 16 15.86 -16.73 0.59
C ASN A 16 15.79 -15.32 1.17
N LEU A 17 14.57 -14.82 1.34
CA LEU A 17 14.27 -13.52 1.90
C LEU A 17 13.47 -13.66 3.19
N LEU A 18 13.89 -12.92 4.21
CA LEU A 18 13.17 -12.74 5.46
C LEU A 18 12.37 -11.45 5.40
N TYR A 19 11.07 -11.51 5.66
CA TYR A 19 10.24 -10.33 5.73
C TYR A 19 10.41 -9.60 7.08
N LEU A 20 10.91 -8.37 7.05
CA LEU A 20 11.13 -7.54 8.25
C LEU A 20 9.91 -6.69 8.62
N GLY A 21 8.96 -6.54 7.71
CA GLY A 21 7.74 -5.76 7.94
C GLY A 21 7.64 -4.49 7.11
N VAL A 22 6.71 -3.63 7.52
CA VAL A 22 6.46 -2.34 6.90
C VAL A 22 7.44 -1.29 7.43
N ARG A 23 7.91 -0.41 6.54
CA ARG A 23 8.64 0.82 6.86
C ARG A 23 7.96 2.03 6.23
N GLU A 24 8.24 3.21 6.78
CA GLU A 24 7.90 4.47 6.14
C GLU A 24 8.83 4.69 4.94
N GLY A 25 8.24 4.89 3.76
CA GLY A 25 9.00 5.26 2.56
C GLY A 25 9.12 6.78 2.44
N LYS A 26 10.20 7.25 1.82
CA LYS A 26 10.40 8.68 1.53
C LYS A 26 9.29 9.25 0.63
N ASP A 27 8.94 8.50 -0.42
CA ASP A 27 7.98 8.95 -1.45
C ASP A 27 6.66 8.18 -1.43
N VAL A 28 6.55 7.14 -0.59
CA VAL A 28 5.35 6.31 -0.44
C VAL A 28 5.09 6.05 1.04
N PRO A 29 3.83 6.06 1.49
CA PRO A 29 3.51 5.91 2.91
C PRO A 29 3.92 4.53 3.44
N ARG A 30 3.94 3.51 2.57
CA ARG A 30 4.22 2.11 2.91
C ARG A 30 5.25 1.53 1.96
N VAL A 31 6.36 1.05 2.52
CA VAL A 31 7.27 0.11 1.85
C VAL A 31 7.41 -1.16 2.67
N HIS A 32 7.73 -2.26 2.00
CA HIS A 32 7.93 -3.56 2.64
C HIS A 32 9.40 -3.93 2.55
N GLU A 33 10.01 -4.12 3.71
CA GLU A 33 11.44 -4.39 3.84
C GLU A 33 11.69 -5.90 4.01
N TRP A 34 12.70 -6.37 3.30
CA TRP A 34 13.12 -7.77 3.24
C TRP A 34 14.62 -7.87 3.46
N ALA A 35 15.08 -8.84 4.24
CA ALA A 35 16.48 -9.15 4.44
C ALA A 35 16.89 -10.37 3.59
N GLU A 36 18.05 -10.31 2.94
CA GLU A 36 18.66 -11.47 2.28
C GLU A 36 19.37 -12.33 3.32
N ILE A 37 18.99 -13.61 3.43
CA ILE A 37 19.44 -14.49 4.52
C ILE A 37 20.15 -15.78 4.05
N GLU A 38 20.60 -15.87 2.79
CA GLU A 38 21.19 -17.10 2.25
C GLU A 38 22.35 -17.68 3.08
N ALA A 39 23.20 -16.81 3.63
CA ALA A 39 24.36 -17.21 4.43
C ALA A 39 24.11 -17.12 5.95
N ILE A 40 22.89 -16.76 6.38
CA ILE A 40 22.58 -16.52 7.79
C ILE A 40 21.81 -17.72 8.36
N PRO A 41 22.37 -18.44 9.34
CA PRO A 41 21.67 -19.57 9.94
C PRO A 41 20.46 -19.08 10.73
N ASN A 42 19.33 -19.77 10.56
CA ASN A 42 18.14 -19.57 11.39
C ASN A 42 18.23 -20.48 12.62
N ASP A 43 19.15 -20.14 13.52
CA ASP A 43 19.46 -20.89 14.75
C ASP A 43 18.82 -20.28 16.01
N GLY A 44 18.21 -19.10 15.90
CA GLY A 44 17.63 -18.34 17.01
C GLY A 44 18.50 -17.19 17.49
N SER A 45 19.70 -17.03 16.92
CA SER A 45 20.53 -15.85 17.13
C SER A 45 19.86 -14.60 16.53
N PRO A 46 20.14 -13.41 17.08
CA PRO A 46 19.66 -12.17 16.49
C PRO A 46 20.16 -11.97 15.06
N ILE A 47 19.37 -11.29 14.23
CA ILE A 47 19.84 -10.94 12.89
C ILE A 47 21.05 -9.99 12.97
N PRO A 48 22.09 -10.18 12.14
CA PRO A 48 23.18 -9.21 12.01
C PRO A 48 22.67 -7.83 11.57
N LYS A 49 23.27 -6.77 12.09
CA LYS A 49 22.87 -5.38 11.77
C LYS A 49 23.24 -4.93 10.36
N ASP A 50 24.23 -5.58 9.79
CA ASP A 50 24.78 -5.36 8.45
C ASP A 50 24.14 -6.26 7.40
N VAL A 51 23.07 -6.99 7.76
CA VAL A 51 22.31 -7.78 6.80
C VAL A 51 21.82 -6.89 5.66
N LYS A 52 22.02 -7.38 4.43
CA LYS A 52 21.57 -6.67 3.25
C LYS A 52 20.05 -6.67 3.19
N THR A 53 19.44 -5.49 3.24
CA THR A 53 17.99 -5.32 3.12
C THR A 53 17.60 -4.73 1.77
N ARG A 54 16.38 -5.04 1.33
CA ARG A 54 15.78 -4.54 0.10
C ARG A 54 14.31 -4.24 0.30
N ILE A 55 13.83 -3.32 -0.53
CA ILE A 55 12.42 -2.95 -0.58
C ILE A 55 11.76 -3.65 -1.77
N TYR A 56 10.78 -4.50 -1.50
CA TYR A 56 9.95 -5.13 -2.53
C TYR A 56 8.48 -4.84 -2.25
N GLY A 57 7.73 -4.35 -3.24
CA GLY A 57 6.28 -4.13 -3.10
C GLY A 57 5.86 -2.71 -2.68
N ALA A 58 6.67 -1.70 -2.96
CA ALA A 58 6.24 -0.31 -2.82
C ALA A 58 5.04 0.00 -3.76
N ALA A 59 3.95 0.51 -3.19
CA ALA A 59 2.64 0.70 -3.84
C ALA A 59 2.63 1.58 -5.11
N LYS A 60 3.74 2.25 -5.47
CA LYS A 60 3.86 3.06 -6.69
C LYS A 60 4.01 2.26 -7.98
N LYS A 61 4.37 0.98 -7.94
CA LYS A 61 4.44 0.13 -9.13
C LYS A 61 3.36 -0.94 -9.08
N LYS A 62 2.46 -0.88 -10.07
CA LYS A 62 1.29 -1.75 -10.34
C LYS A 62 1.56 -3.27 -10.33
N TYR A 63 2.79 -3.73 -10.04
CA TYR A 63 3.27 -5.08 -10.38
C TYR A 63 4.06 -5.81 -9.28
N ASN A 64 4.21 -5.30 -8.06
CA ASN A 64 4.88 -6.06 -7.00
C ASN A 64 3.98 -6.26 -5.77
N ASN A 65 3.15 -7.31 -5.81
CA ASN A 65 2.36 -7.79 -4.67
C ASN A 65 3.13 -8.77 -3.76
N VAL A 66 4.48 -8.73 -3.78
CA VAL A 66 5.37 -9.66 -3.05
C VAL A 66 5.01 -9.77 -1.55
N ALA A 67 4.49 -8.68 -0.97
CA ALA A 67 4.18 -8.59 0.46
C ALA A 67 2.71 -8.86 0.82
N ALA A 68 1.83 -9.17 -0.14
CA ALA A 68 0.42 -9.42 0.14
C ALA A 68 0.25 -10.68 1.00
N GLY A 69 0.10 -10.50 2.32
CA GLY A 69 -0.14 -11.58 3.28
C GLY A 69 1.10 -12.10 4.03
N ALA A 70 2.30 -11.57 3.76
CA ALA A 70 3.49 -11.93 4.55
C ALA A 70 3.41 -11.34 5.97
N SER A 71 3.79 -12.13 6.98
CA SER A 71 3.88 -11.66 8.37
C SER A 71 5.33 -11.39 8.76
N PRO A 72 5.66 -10.32 9.51
CA PRO A 72 7.05 -10.06 9.90
C PRO A 72 7.66 -11.27 10.61
N GLY A 73 8.88 -11.65 10.21
CA GLY A 73 9.53 -12.88 10.61
C GLY A 73 9.35 -14.07 9.65
N SER A 74 8.49 -13.97 8.63
CA SER A 74 8.29 -15.04 7.66
C SER A 74 9.44 -15.11 6.66
N ILE A 75 9.91 -16.33 6.36
CA ILE A 75 10.97 -16.61 5.39
C ILE A 75 10.33 -17.18 4.13
N TYR A 76 10.71 -16.61 2.98
CA TYR A 76 10.26 -17.05 1.66
C TYR A 76 11.45 -17.28 0.74
N LYS A 77 11.33 -18.29 -0.11
CA LYS A 77 12.23 -18.55 -1.23
C LYS A 77 11.60 -17.97 -2.49
N PHE A 78 12.39 -17.27 -3.30
CA PHE A 78 11.98 -16.70 -4.57
C PHE A 78 12.94 -17.15 -5.67
N GLU A 79 12.43 -17.31 -6.89
CA GLU A 79 13.23 -17.26 -8.10
C GLU A 79 13.71 -15.81 -8.33
N ALA A 80 14.97 -15.66 -8.67
CA ALA A 80 15.61 -14.38 -8.92
C ALA A 80 16.28 -14.38 -10.30
N ASP A 81 16.32 -13.20 -10.93
CA ASP A 81 16.94 -13.03 -12.25
C ASP A 81 18.47 -12.95 -12.09
N PRO A 82 19.23 -13.92 -12.65
CA PRO A 82 20.69 -13.96 -12.51
C PRO A 82 21.40 -12.79 -13.19
N ASP A 83 20.78 -12.17 -14.21
CA ASP A 83 21.36 -11.06 -14.97
C ASP A 83 20.99 -9.70 -14.36
N SER A 84 20.26 -9.69 -13.25
CA SER A 84 19.85 -8.47 -12.57
C SER A 84 20.86 -8.07 -11.50
N ASP A 85 21.72 -7.09 -11.80
CA ASP A 85 22.58 -6.40 -10.80
C ASP A 85 21.77 -5.83 -9.62
N ARG A 86 20.48 -5.59 -9.83
CA ARG A 86 19.53 -5.08 -8.83
C ARG A 86 18.82 -6.18 -8.07
N GLY A 87 19.20 -7.46 -8.26
CA GLY A 87 18.57 -8.70 -7.78
C GLY A 87 17.05 -8.61 -7.75
N SER A 88 16.49 -8.49 -8.95
CA SER A 88 15.06 -8.55 -9.15
C SER A 88 14.56 -9.96 -8.85
N ILE A 89 13.45 -10.07 -8.13
CA ILE A 89 12.80 -11.34 -7.81
C ILE A 89 11.51 -11.49 -8.61
N TYR A 90 11.15 -12.72 -8.93
CA TYR A 90 9.85 -13.05 -9.50
C TYR A 90 8.84 -13.21 -8.38
N SER A 91 8.01 -12.19 -8.15
CA SER A 91 7.05 -12.12 -7.03
C SER A 91 6.12 -13.33 -6.90
N HIS A 92 5.71 -13.92 -8.03
CA HIS A 92 4.82 -15.08 -8.09
C HIS A 92 5.49 -16.42 -7.71
N SER A 93 6.82 -16.46 -7.63
CA SER A 93 7.57 -17.67 -7.28
C SER A 93 7.72 -17.88 -5.77
N ALA A 94 7.07 -17.05 -4.96
CA ALA A 94 7.18 -17.07 -3.50
C ALA A 94 6.81 -18.46 -2.93
N SER A 95 7.75 -19.08 -2.24
CA SER A 95 7.55 -20.34 -1.53
C SER A 95 7.92 -20.17 -0.06
N TYR A 96 6.94 -20.32 0.83
CA TYR A 96 7.15 -20.19 2.27
C TYR A 96 8.10 -21.28 2.79
N GLN A 97 9.14 -20.87 3.52
CA GLN A 97 10.18 -21.76 4.07
C GLN A 97 10.09 -21.91 5.60
N GLY A 98 9.36 -21.02 6.29
CA GLY A 98 9.22 -21.06 7.74
C GLY A 98 9.31 -19.69 8.38
N GLN A 99 9.52 -19.69 9.70
CA GLN A 99 9.61 -18.49 10.53
C GLN A 99 11.04 -18.31 11.04
N TRP A 100 11.47 -17.07 11.20
CA TRP A 100 12.66 -16.72 11.96
C TRP A 100 12.52 -17.17 13.41
N LYS A 101 13.53 -17.85 13.95
CA LYS A 101 13.47 -18.50 15.27
C LYS A 101 13.64 -17.52 16.42
N ASN A 102 14.36 -16.41 16.23
CA ASN A 102 14.54 -15.41 17.27
C ASN A 102 13.21 -14.68 17.49
N LYS A 103 12.52 -15.00 18.59
CA LYS A 103 11.20 -14.44 18.89
C LYS A 103 11.23 -12.95 19.23
N ASP A 104 12.32 -12.46 19.81
CA ASP A 104 12.45 -11.05 20.20
C ASP A 104 12.56 -10.15 18.97
N ASP A 105 13.36 -10.57 17.99
CA ASP A 105 13.45 -9.91 16.68
C ASP A 105 12.09 -9.90 15.98
N VAL A 106 11.41 -11.06 15.93
CA VAL A 106 10.08 -11.17 15.32
C VAL A 106 9.07 -10.26 16.01
N ALA A 107 9.05 -10.24 17.35
CA ALA A 107 8.15 -9.39 18.12
C ALA A 107 8.43 -7.90 17.87
N ARG A 108 9.71 -7.50 17.85
CA ARG A 108 10.13 -6.13 17.53
C ARG A 108 9.60 -5.73 16.15
N TRP A 109 9.88 -6.52 15.12
CA TRP A 109 9.44 -6.24 13.75
C TRP A 109 7.91 -6.18 13.61
N GLN A 110 7.18 -7.06 14.28
CA GLN A 110 5.72 -7.02 14.32
C GLN A 110 5.19 -5.75 14.98
N SER A 111 5.79 -5.32 16.09
CA SER A 111 5.40 -4.10 16.78
C SER A 111 5.64 -2.84 15.95
N GLU A 112 6.81 -2.74 15.31
CA GLU A 112 7.17 -1.64 14.41
C GLU A 112 6.24 -1.57 13.21
N SER A 113 6.02 -2.70 12.53
CA SER A 113 5.14 -2.78 11.37
C SER A 113 3.71 -2.37 11.71
N ARG A 114 3.18 -2.84 12.85
CA ARG A 114 1.82 -2.48 13.31
C ARG A 114 1.70 -1.00 13.68
N ALA A 115 2.71 -0.43 14.32
CA ALA A 115 2.71 0.98 14.68
C ALA A 115 2.62 1.87 13.42
N ILE A 116 3.37 1.52 12.37
CA ILE A 116 3.35 2.25 11.11
C ILE A 116 2.01 2.08 10.38
N ASP A 117 1.50 0.84 10.29
CA ASP A 117 0.21 0.59 9.65
C ASP A 117 -0.92 1.34 10.37
N TYR A 118 -0.93 1.32 11.70
CA TYR A 118 -1.89 2.07 12.49
C TYR A 118 -1.78 3.59 12.25
N ALA A 119 -0.57 4.14 12.20
CA ALA A 119 -0.36 5.57 11.94
C ALA A 119 -0.86 5.97 10.54
N ILE A 120 -0.64 5.13 9.53
CA ILE A 120 -1.14 5.36 8.17
C ILE A 120 -2.67 5.34 8.14
N ASP A 121 -3.28 4.33 8.77
CA ASP A 121 -4.73 4.17 8.81
C ASP A 121 -5.41 5.31 9.58
N MET A 122 -4.80 5.77 10.68
CA MET A 122 -5.27 6.93 11.43
C MET A 122 -5.20 8.21 10.60
N LYS A 123 -4.09 8.48 9.89
CA LYS A 123 -3.99 9.63 8.97
C LYS A 123 -5.03 9.56 7.86
N ALA A 124 -5.29 8.38 7.31
CA ALA A 124 -6.32 8.18 6.27
C ALA A 124 -7.73 8.44 6.83
N LYS A 125 -8.01 7.99 8.05
CA LYS A 125 -9.27 8.22 8.75
C LYS A 125 -9.46 9.69 9.08
N GLU A 126 -8.47 10.36 9.64
CA GLU A 126 -8.50 11.80 9.93
C GLU A 126 -8.76 12.62 8.67
N LYS A 127 -8.10 12.28 7.56
CA LYS A 127 -8.35 12.96 6.27
C LYS A 127 -9.79 12.77 5.80
N LYS A 128 -10.35 11.57 5.96
CA LYS A 128 -11.74 11.26 5.61
C LYS A 128 -12.73 12.03 6.49
N ASP A 129 -12.48 12.06 7.79
CA ASP A 129 -13.34 12.73 8.77
C ASP A 129 -13.24 14.25 8.62
N ASN A 130 -12.06 14.81 8.36
CA ASN A 130 -11.89 16.23 8.08
C ASN A 130 -12.59 16.64 6.78
N ARG A 131 -12.51 15.80 5.72
CA ARG A 131 -13.26 16.04 4.49
C ARG A 131 -14.77 16.08 4.75
N ARG A 132 -15.29 15.11 5.51
CA ARG A 132 -16.71 15.08 5.91
C ARG A 132 -17.11 16.31 6.73
N ARG A 133 -16.23 16.79 7.62
CA ARG A 133 -16.48 17.99 8.42
C ARG A 133 -16.57 19.24 7.54
N VAL A 134 -15.63 19.42 6.61
CA VAL A 134 -15.65 20.52 5.63
C VAL A 134 -16.92 20.47 4.79
N ASP A 135 -17.32 19.28 4.33
CA ASP A 135 -18.57 19.10 3.57
C ASP A 135 -19.78 19.54 4.42
N MET A 136 -19.87 19.12 5.68
CA MET A 136 -20.96 19.51 6.60
C MET A 136 -20.97 21.00 6.94
N GLU A 137 -19.82 21.61 7.23
CA GLU A 137 -19.70 23.06 7.47
C GLU A 137 -20.17 23.85 6.25
N SER A 138 -19.82 23.41 5.04
CA SER A 138 -20.27 24.07 3.79
C SER A 138 -21.77 23.94 3.54
N LEU A 139 -22.39 22.86 4.02
CA LEU A 139 -23.83 22.62 3.91
C LEU A 139 -24.63 23.28 5.04
N GLN A 140 -23.99 23.70 6.13
CA GLN A 140 -24.65 24.22 7.30
C GLN A 140 -25.55 25.45 7.03
N PRO A 141 -25.15 26.44 6.21
CA PRO A 141 -26.03 27.55 5.85
C PRO A 141 -27.30 27.11 5.12
N ILE A 142 -27.19 26.07 4.26
CA ILE A 142 -28.32 25.51 3.52
C ILE A 142 -29.24 24.74 4.48
N CYS A 143 -28.67 23.99 5.43
CA CYS A 143 -29.44 23.31 6.48
C CYS A 143 -30.18 24.33 7.37
N GLU A 144 -29.53 25.40 7.81
CA GLU A 144 -30.14 26.45 8.61
C GLU A 144 -31.27 27.17 7.85
N ALA A 145 -31.07 27.45 6.55
CA ALA A 145 -32.12 27.99 5.69
C ALA A 145 -33.30 27.01 5.61
N TYR A 146 -33.05 25.72 5.35
CA TYR A 146 -34.08 24.69 5.26
C TYR A 146 -34.95 24.59 6.51
N PHE A 147 -34.36 24.66 7.71
CA PHE A 147 -35.14 24.57 8.96
C PHE A 147 -35.98 25.82 9.26
N LYS A 148 -35.65 26.98 8.69
CA LYS A 148 -36.41 28.24 8.86
C LYS A 148 -37.61 28.38 7.91
N LEU A 149 -37.67 27.56 6.85
CA LEU A 149 -38.70 27.64 5.81
C LEU A 149 -39.97 26.84 6.17
N VAL A 150 -41.10 27.21 5.57
CA VAL A 150 -42.39 26.49 5.74
C VAL A 150 -42.58 25.47 4.61
N GLY A 151 -43.37 24.41 4.82
CA GLY A 151 -43.44 23.19 3.98
C GLY A 151 -43.26 23.38 2.46
N ALA A 152 -44.02 24.25 1.81
CA ALA A 152 -43.89 24.49 0.36
C ALA A 152 -42.52 25.08 -0.04
N GLN A 153 -41.97 25.99 0.76
CA GLN A 153 -40.65 26.59 0.53
C GLN A 153 -39.52 25.58 0.75
N LYS A 154 -39.68 24.65 1.72
CA LYS A 154 -38.73 23.53 1.90
C LYS A 154 -38.66 22.65 0.64
N THR A 155 -39.81 22.37 0.04
CA THR A 155 -39.89 21.57 -1.19
C THR A 155 -39.21 22.27 -2.36
N ILE A 156 -39.41 23.60 -2.50
CA ILE A 156 -38.76 24.40 -3.54
C ILE A 156 -37.24 24.40 -3.36
N LEU A 157 -36.76 24.67 -2.15
CA LEU A 157 -35.32 24.66 -1.84
C LEU A 157 -34.69 23.30 -2.17
N LEU A 158 -35.33 22.19 -1.78
CA LEU A 158 -34.84 20.84 -2.12
C LEU A 158 -34.84 20.60 -3.64
N ALA A 159 -35.88 20.99 -4.36
CA ALA A 159 -35.94 20.85 -5.82
C ALA A 159 -34.82 21.64 -6.51
N GLU A 160 -34.49 22.81 -5.99
CA GLU A 160 -33.45 23.69 -6.54
C GLU A 160 -32.04 23.12 -6.30
N VAL A 161 -31.79 22.57 -5.10
CA VAL A 161 -30.55 21.85 -4.76
C VAL A 161 -30.42 20.59 -5.63
N ILE A 162 -31.48 19.81 -5.80
CA ILE A 162 -31.48 18.61 -6.66
C ILE A 162 -31.17 19.02 -8.11
N ARG A 163 -31.85 20.05 -8.64
CA ARG A 163 -31.59 20.55 -10.00
C ARG A 163 -30.13 20.99 -10.16
N PHE A 164 -29.59 21.73 -9.20
CA PHE A 164 -28.20 22.16 -9.21
C PHE A 164 -27.23 20.96 -9.27
N ILE A 165 -27.42 19.95 -8.41
CA ILE A 165 -26.59 18.74 -8.40
C ILE A 165 -26.75 17.95 -9.70
N SER A 166 -27.97 17.77 -10.20
CA SER A 166 -28.26 16.99 -11.41
C SER A 166 -27.77 17.66 -12.70
N THR A 167 -27.65 18.98 -12.71
CA THR A 167 -27.12 19.75 -13.86
C THR A 167 -25.64 20.10 -13.71
N TRP A 168 -25.04 19.81 -12.54
CA TRP A 168 -23.63 20.09 -12.27
C TRP A 168 -22.73 19.24 -13.14
N ASN A 169 -21.96 19.91 -14.01
CA ASN A 169 -20.94 19.26 -14.84
C ASN A 169 -19.54 19.72 -14.39
N PRO A 170 -18.76 18.87 -13.72
CA PRO A 170 -17.45 19.24 -13.18
C PRO A 170 -16.43 19.63 -14.27
N SER A 171 -16.62 19.18 -15.52
CA SER A 171 -15.73 19.52 -16.64
C SER A 171 -15.90 20.94 -17.20
N LYS A 172 -16.96 21.68 -16.80
CA LYS A 172 -17.16 23.10 -17.17
C LYS A 172 -16.75 24.09 -16.09
N ALA A 173 -16.48 23.63 -14.86
CA ALA A 173 -16.18 24.50 -13.72
C ALA A 173 -14.73 25.01 -13.69
N THR A 174 -13.79 24.38 -14.42
CA THR A 174 -12.37 24.76 -14.45
C THR A 174 -12.02 25.87 -15.44
N ASN A 175 -12.97 26.36 -16.24
CA ASN A 175 -12.71 27.36 -17.31
C ASN A 175 -13.09 28.80 -16.94
N HIS A 176 -13.33 29.13 -15.66
CA HIS A 176 -13.60 30.51 -15.22
C HIS A 176 -12.49 31.08 -14.33
N GLY A 177 -11.25 30.68 -14.59
CA GLY A 177 -10.06 31.14 -13.85
C GLY A 177 -8.91 31.63 -14.73
N HIS A 178 -9.16 31.97 -16.00
CA HIS A 178 -8.20 32.68 -16.83
C HIS A 178 -8.98 33.52 -17.83
N ASP A 179 -9.08 34.81 -17.54
CA ASP A 179 -9.02 35.90 -18.50
C ASP A 179 -8.75 37.15 -17.67
N ASP A 180 -7.50 37.60 -17.73
CA ASP A 180 -7.04 38.95 -17.38
C ASP A 180 -7.64 39.99 -18.36
#